data_AF-A0A9D5QBD9-F1
#
_entry.id   AF-A0A9D5QBD9-F1
#
_cell.length_a   1.000
_cell.length_b   1.000
_cell.length_c   1.000
_cell.angle_alpha   90.00
_cell.angle_beta   90.00
_cell.angle_gamma   90.00
#
_symmetry.space_group_name_H-M   'P 1'
#
loop_
_entity.id
_entity.type
_entity.pdbx_description
1 polymer ?
#
loop_
_entity_poly.entity_id
_entity_poly.type
_entity_poly.pdbx_seq_one_letter_code
_entity_poly.pdbx_strand_id
1 'polypeptide(L)' 'MAEKKFDYVIVGGGLAGASAVRGIRDRDKKGSVLLIGAESHSPYHRPPLTKSLWFGK' A
#
# COMPACT_ATOMS: atom_id res chain seq x y z
N MET A 1 -20.80 7.75 15.26
CA MET A 1 -19.70 6.90 14.72
C MET A 1 -18.55 6.98 15.70
N ALA A 2 -17.92 5.87 16.07
CA ALA A 2 -16.75 5.91 16.95
C ALA A 2 -15.55 6.47 16.19
N GLU A 3 -14.81 7.40 16.80
CA GLU A 3 -13.57 7.94 16.25
C GLU A 3 -12.51 6.83 16.20
N LYS A 4 -12.05 6.47 14.99
CA LYS A 4 -10.92 5.55 14.81
C LYS A 4 -9.64 6.36 14.67
N LYS A 5 -8.68 6.15 15.56
CA LYS A 5 -7.33 6.73 15.49
C LYS A 5 -6.36 5.72 14.89
N PHE A 6 -5.40 6.23 14.11
CA PHE A 6 -4.30 5.48 13.53
C PHE A 6 -2.99 6.21 13.80
N ASP A 7 -1.93 5.47 14.10
CA ASP A 7 -0.59 6.04 14.35
C ASP A 7 0.04 6.55 13.03
N TYR A 8 -0.29 5.88 11.92
CA TYR A 8 0.16 6.24 10.58
C TYR A 8 -0.99 6.23 9.58
N VAL A 9 -1.15 7.31 8.82
CA VAL A 9 -2.11 7.40 7.71
C VAL A 9 -1.36 7.72 6.42
N ILE A 10 -1.54 6.87 5.41
CA ILE A 10 -0.90 7.00 4.11
C ILE A 10 -1.99 7.17 3.05
N VAL A 11 -1.92 8.25 2.28
CA VAL A 11 -2.83 8.51 1.16
C VAL A 11 -2.13 8.15 -0.15
N GLY A 12 -2.65 7.15 -0.85
CA GLY A 12 -2.13 6.62 -2.10
C GLY A 12 -1.81 5.13 -2.03
N GLY A 13 -2.68 4.28 -2.59
CA GLY A 13 -2.52 2.82 -2.68
C GLY A 13 -1.55 2.35 -3.78
N GLY A 14 -0.50 3.12 -4.07
CA GLY A 14 0.52 2.77 -5.06
C GLY A 14 1.74 2.07 -4.47
N LEU A 15 2.75 1.80 -5.30
CA LEU A 15 4.01 1.17 -4.88
C LEU A 15 4.70 1.96 -3.75
N ALA A 16 4.72 3.28 -3.84
CA ALA A 16 5.30 4.14 -2.80
C ALA A 16 4.59 3.96 -1.45
N GLY A 17 3.26 3.92 -1.43
CA GLY A 17 2.48 3.70 -0.21
C GLY A 17 2.72 2.31 0.38
N ALA A 18 2.74 1.27 -0.46
CA ALA A 18 3.05 -0.09 -0.03
C ALA A 18 4.47 -0.22 0.56
N SER A 19 5.47 0.42 -0.08
CA SER A 19 6.84 0.46 0.43
C SER A 19 6.94 1.21 1.76
N ALA A 20 6.19 2.31 1.94
CA ALA A 20 6.13 3.03 3.21
C ALA A 20 5.53 2.16 4.33
N VAL A 21 4.43 1.45 4.07
CA VAL A 21 3.85 0.48 5.03
C VAL A 21 4.87 -0.57 5.44
N ARG A 22 5.61 -1.13 4.47
CA ARG A 22 6.67 -2.12 4.74
C ARG A 22 7.78 -1.55 5.62
N GLY A 23 8.29 -0.37 5.27
CA GLY A 23 9.33 0.29 6.06
C GLY A 23 8.88 0.65 7.49
N ILE A 24 7.60 1.04 7.66
CA ILE A 24 7.01 1.20 8.99
C ILE A 24 7.01 -0.14 9.71
N ARG A 25 6.55 -1.23 9.08
CA ARG A 25 6.48 -2.54 9.75
C ARG A 25 7.82 -3.13 10.15
N ASP A 26 8.88 -2.79 9.41
CA ASP A 26 10.24 -3.18 9.75
C ASP A 26 10.75 -2.47 11.03
N ARG A 27 10.25 -1.26 11.33
CA ARG A 27 10.68 -0.44 12.49
C ARG A 27 9.71 -0.47 13.67
N ASP A 28 8.41 -0.55 13.39
CA ASP A 28 7.33 -0.62 14.36
C ASP A 28 6.39 -1.75 13.97
N LYS A 29 6.34 -2.80 14.81
CA LYS A 29 5.51 -4.00 14.59
C LYS A 29 4.09 -3.87 15.17
N LYS A 30 3.80 -2.84 15.96
CA LYS A 30 2.55 -2.71 16.72
C LYS A 30 1.72 -1.50 16.32
N GLY A 31 2.35 -0.41 15.88
CA GLY A 31 1.66 0.78 15.39
C GLY A 31 0.62 0.44 14.33
N SER A 32 -0.52 1.11 14.43
CA SER A 32 -1.65 0.99 13.52
C SER A 32 -1.41 1.81 12.25
N VAL A 33 -1.68 1.19 11.10
CA VAL A 33 -1.43 1.81 9.79
C VAL A 33 -2.69 1.76 8.95
N LEU A 34 -3.14 2.92 8.47
CA LEU A 34 -4.22 3.07 7.51
C LEU A 34 -3.65 3.46 6.14
N LEU A 35 -3.88 2.64 5.12
CA LEU A 35 -3.56 2.95 3.73
C LEU A 35 -4.87 3.25 2.98
N ILE A 36 -4.96 4.45 2.42
CA ILE A 36 -6.14 4.89 1.67
C ILE A 36 -5.80 4.90 0.18
N GLY A 37 -6.50 4.08 -0.61
CA GLY A 37 -6.40 4.05 -2.07
C GLY A 37 -7.69 4.55 -2.71
N ALA A 38 -7.57 5.18 -3.88
CA ALA A 38 -8.73 5.51 -4.72
C ALA A 38 -9.22 4.31 -5.54
N GLU A 39 -8.35 3.31 -5.73
CA GLU A 39 -8.65 2.09 -6.46
C GLU A 39 -9.12 1.00 -5.50
N SER A 40 -10.07 0.17 -5.93
CA SER A 40 -10.59 -0.96 -5.13
C SER A 40 -9.60 -2.12 -5.01
N HIS A 41 -8.46 -2.06 -5.71
CA HIS A 41 -7.44 -3.09 -5.71
C HIS A 41 -6.37 -2.79 -4.67
N SER A 42 -5.83 -3.84 -4.05
CA SER A 42 -4.61 -3.73 -3.24
C SER A 42 -3.46 -3.17 -4.08
N PRO A 43 -2.47 -2.49 -3.46
CA PRO A 43 -1.31 -1.99 -4.18
C PRO A 43 -0.61 -3.08 -4.99
N TYR A 44 -0.28 -2.78 -6.24
CA TYR A 44 0.29 -3.74 -7.18
C TYR A 44 1.40 -3.10 -8.03
N HIS A 45 2.25 -3.95 -8.62
CA HIS A 45 3.27 -3.50 -9.56
C HIS A 45 2.64 -3.16 -10.91
N ARG A 46 2.73 -1.88 -11.29
CA ARG A 46 2.23 -1.40 -12.60
C ARG A 46 3.08 -1.84 -13.80
N PRO A 47 4.43 -1.95 -13.74
CA PRO A 47 5.23 -2.28 -14.93
C PRO A 47 4.88 -3.60 -15.64
N PRO A 48 4.54 -4.70 -14.92
CA PRO A 48 4.04 -5.93 -15.53
C PRO A 48 2.78 -5.75 -16.38
N LEU A 49 1.93 -4.77 -16.10
CA LEU A 49 0.65 -4.53 -16.81
C LEU A 49 0.81 -4.23 -18.30
N THR A 50 1.99 -3.81 -18.75
CA THR A 50 2.26 -3.56 -20.18
C THR A 50 3.38 -4.47 -20.71
N LYS A 51 3.82 -5.45 -19.92
CA LYS A 51 5.03 -6.24 -20.19
C LYS A 51 4.81 -7.71 -19.87
N SER A 52 5.42 -8.21 -18.79
CA SER A 52 5.50 -9.63 -18.44
C SER A 52 4.14 -10.32 -18.42
N LEU A 53 3.06 -9.65 -17.99
CA LEU A 53 1.73 -10.24 -17.97
C LEU A 53 1.17 -10.60 -19.37
N TRP A 54 1.60 -9.88 -20.42
CA TRP A 54 1.14 -10.13 -21.79
C TRP A 54 2.08 -11.02 -22.58
N PHE A 55 3.38 -10.95 -22.30
CA PHE A 55 4.41 -11.64 -23.07
C PHE A 55 4.95 -12.90 -22.40
N GLY A 56 4.37 -13.31 -21.27
CA GLY A 56 4.67 -14.59 -20.60
C GLY A 56 6.12 -14.75 -20.15
N LYS A 57 6.80 -13.64 -19.81
CA LYS A 57 8.16 -13.65 -19.27
C LYS A 57 8.18 -13.38 -17.78
#